data_AF-A0A7S4GJD5-F1
#
_entry.id   AF-A0A7S4GJD5-F1
#
_cell.length_a   1.000
_cell.length_b   1.000
_cell.length_c   1.000
_cell.angle_alpha   90.00
_cell.angle_beta   90.00
_cell.angle_gamma   90.00
#
_symmetry.space_group_name_H-M   'P 1'
#
loop_
_entity.id
_entity.type
_entity.pdbx_description
1 polymer ?
#
loop_
_entity_poly.entity_id
_entity_poly.type
_entity_poly.pdbx_seq_one_letter_code
_entity_poly.pdbx_strand_id
1 'polypeptide(L)'
;TAAGLDLQVVGHTRLPRQLLLQHSPCPCVTPKFVIAKLESLWLRDACPAFPVGGLINVLQMQEDNLWLVLDRSTNTSRIMSSGEMSFIHSHMWNCHEKAGSVVVDAVAVTGSYLTAHAVEALQSTPAW
;
A
#
# COMPACT_ATOMS: atom_id res chain seq x y z
N THR A 1 -0.07 7.09 -24.50
CA THR A 1 -1.10 6.88 -23.47
C THR A 1 -1.75 5.54 -23.72
N ALA A 2 -1.77 4.63 -22.75
CA ALA A 2 -2.48 3.36 -22.92
C ALA A 2 -3.98 3.67 -23.03
N ALA A 3 -4.63 3.18 -24.10
CA ALA A 3 -6.08 3.25 -24.30
C ALA A 3 -6.76 4.63 -24.39
N GLY A 4 -6.05 5.70 -24.75
CA GLY A 4 -6.69 7.03 -24.94
C GLY A 4 -7.13 7.70 -23.64
N LEU A 5 -6.54 7.31 -22.51
CA LEU A 5 -6.73 7.97 -21.23
C LEU A 5 -5.73 9.12 -21.08
N ASP A 6 -6.23 10.29 -20.67
CA ASP A 6 -5.41 11.43 -20.30
C ASP A 6 -5.01 11.33 -18.82
N LEU A 7 -3.72 11.48 -18.57
CA LEU A 7 -3.18 11.53 -17.22
C LEU A 7 -3.44 12.93 -16.65
N GLN A 8 -4.25 12.99 -15.60
CA GLN A 8 -4.46 14.21 -14.85
C GLN A 8 -3.88 14.06 -13.45
N VAL A 9 -2.97 14.96 -13.11
CA VAL A 9 -2.49 15.11 -11.73
C VAL A 9 -3.48 15.99 -10.98
N VAL A 10 -4.23 15.39 -10.06
CA VAL A 10 -5.26 16.09 -9.29
C VAL A 10 -4.75 16.66 -7.96
N GLY A 11 -3.63 16.17 -7.44
CA GLY A 11 -3.08 16.64 -6.17
C GLY A 11 -1.66 16.15 -5.92
N HIS A 12 -0.98 16.85 -5.03
CA HIS A 12 0.34 16.47 -4.53
C HIS A 12 0.37 16.54 -3.01
N THR A 13 1.10 15.63 -2.38
CA THR A 13 1.39 15.68 -0.96
C THR A 13 2.79 15.13 -0.70
N ARG A 14 3.37 15.49 0.45
CA ARG A 14 4.70 15.02 0.86
C ARG A 14 4.56 13.98 1.96
N LEU A 15 5.33 12.91 1.83
CA LEU A 15 5.46 11.92 2.90
C LEU A 15 6.25 12.50 4.07
N PRO A 16 5.95 12.07 5.32
CA PRO A 16 6.71 12.51 6.48
C PRO A 16 8.11 11.88 6.56
N ARG A 17 8.36 10.80 5.80
CA ARG A 17 9.65 10.11 5.70
C ARG A 17 9.84 9.51 4.31
N GLN A 18 11.09 9.22 3.94
CA GLN A 18 11.38 8.50 2.69
C GLN A 18 10.93 7.05 2.81
N LEU A 19 10.17 6.59 1.83
CA LEU A 19 9.66 5.23 1.74
C LEU A 19 9.78 4.75 0.30
N LEU A 20 10.15 3.48 0.12
CA LEU A 20 9.87 2.79 -1.12
C LEU A 20 8.41 2.38 -1.07
N LEU A 21 7.56 3.02 -1.87
CA LEU A 21 6.13 2.78 -1.82
C LEU A 21 5.69 1.80 -2.91
N GLN A 22 4.76 0.93 -2.54
CA GLN A 22 3.84 0.32 -3.50
C GLN A 22 2.56 1.14 -3.52
N HIS A 23 1.95 1.30 -4.70
CA HIS A 23 0.60 1.83 -4.78
C HIS A 23 -0.35 0.94 -3.98
N SER A 24 -1.34 1.53 -3.30
CA SER A 24 -2.38 0.74 -2.62
C SER A 24 -3.09 -0.13 -3.67
N PRO A 25 -3.17 -1.45 -3.46
CA PRO A 25 -3.81 -2.35 -4.43
C PRO A 25 -5.33 -2.15 -4.50
N CYS A 26 -5.92 -1.48 -3.51
CA CYS A 26 -7.36 -1.23 -3.43
C CYS A 26 -7.67 0.01 -2.57
N PRO A 27 -7.61 1.22 -3.15
CA PRO A 27 -8.11 2.40 -2.46
C PRO A 27 -9.62 2.26 -2.23
N CYS A 28 -10.11 2.86 -1.15
CA CYS A 28 -11.53 2.98 -0.90
C CYS A 28 -12.03 4.38 -1.25
N VAL A 29 -13.27 4.47 -1.73
CA VAL A 29 -13.88 5.70 -2.21
C VAL A 29 -15.23 5.93 -1.54
N THR A 30 -15.40 7.13 -0.99
CA THR A 30 -16.66 7.68 -0.49
C THR A 30 -17.09 8.87 -1.38
N PRO A 31 -18.30 9.42 -1.24
CA PRO A 31 -18.70 10.62 -1.98
C PRO A 31 -17.68 11.78 -1.88
N LYS A 32 -17.08 12.02 -0.71
CA LYS A 32 -16.14 13.13 -0.50
C LYS A 32 -14.67 12.73 -0.49
N PHE A 33 -14.33 11.47 -0.23
CA PHE A 33 -12.93 11.09 -0.03
C PHE A 33 -12.50 9.89 -0.87
N VAL A 34 -11.26 9.92 -1.34
CA VAL A 34 -10.51 8.71 -1.72
C VAL A 34 -9.48 8.46 -0.63
N ILE A 35 -9.44 7.24 -0.11
CA ILE A 35 -8.55 6.82 0.97
C ILE A 35 -7.73 5.63 0.48
N ALA A 36 -6.42 5.73 0.63
CA ALA A 36 -5.50 4.66 0.29
C ALA A 36 -4.54 4.45 1.46
N LYS A 37 -4.37 3.21 1.89
CA LYS A 37 -3.30 2.86 2.82
C LYS A 37 -1.99 2.91 2.05
N LEU A 38 -0.98 3.57 2.60
CA LEU A 38 0.36 3.58 2.01
C LEU A 38 1.12 2.37 2.52
N GLU A 39 1.50 1.51 1.57
CA GLU A 39 2.31 0.32 1.83
C GLU A 39 3.77 0.65 1.52
N SER A 40 4.62 0.48 2.52
CA SER A 40 6.05 0.64 2.40
C SER A 40 6.74 -0.70 2.21
N LEU A 41 7.83 -0.66 1.47
CA LEU A 41 8.65 -1.79 1.10
C LEU A 41 10.06 -1.58 1.63
N TRP A 42 10.72 -2.66 2.03
CA TRP A 42 12.14 -2.66 2.36
C TRP A 42 12.85 -3.79 1.63
N LEU A 43 14.16 -3.64 1.44
CA LEU A 43 15.00 -4.68 0.87
C LEU A 43 15.19 -5.80 1.89
N ARG A 44 15.09 -7.05 1.45
CA ARG A 44 15.38 -8.21 2.30
C ARG A 44 16.89 -8.30 2.54
N ASP A 45 17.29 -8.55 3.79
CA ASP A 45 18.71 -8.64 4.20
C ASP A 45 19.50 -9.75 3.49
N ALA A 46 18.81 -10.79 2.99
CA ALA A 46 19.40 -11.89 2.25
C ALA A 46 18.78 -11.97 0.84
N CYS A 47 19.46 -11.41 -0.15
CA CYS A 47 19.16 -11.67 -1.56
C CYS A 47 20.36 -12.41 -2.18
N PRO A 48 20.36 -13.75 -2.18
CA PRO A 48 21.41 -14.52 -2.83
C PRO A 48 21.16 -14.46 -4.34
N ALA A 49 21.81 -13.51 -5.02
CA ALA A 49 21.60 -13.20 -6.44
C ALA A 49 20.17 -12.74 -6.77
N PHE A 50 19.98 -11.98 -7.85
CA PHE A 50 18.62 -11.66 -8.34
C PHE A 50 17.96 -12.99 -8.77
N PRO A 51 17.02 -13.57 -8.00
CA PRO A 51 16.41 -14.80 -8.42
C PRO A 51 15.43 -14.50 -9.55
N VAL A 52 15.30 -15.42 -10.48
CA VAL A 52 14.24 -15.42 -11.49
C VAL A 52 12.90 -15.24 -10.75
N GLY A 53 12.19 -14.13 -10.99
CA GLY A 53 10.92 -13.84 -10.30
C GLY A 53 10.65 -12.38 -9.92
N GLY A 54 11.57 -11.46 -10.25
CA GLY A 54 11.28 -10.02 -10.25
C GLY A 54 11.37 -9.33 -8.89
N LEU A 55 11.07 -8.02 -8.89
CA LEU A 55 11.27 -7.11 -7.74
C LEU A 55 10.55 -7.53 -6.46
N ILE A 56 9.46 -8.28 -6.56
CA ILE A 56 8.68 -8.73 -5.38
C ILE A 56 9.44 -9.74 -4.52
N ASN A 57 10.42 -10.47 -5.09
CA ASN A 57 11.22 -11.45 -4.36
C ASN A 57 12.35 -10.81 -3.54
N VAL A 58 12.77 -9.59 -3.90
CA VAL A 58 13.84 -8.85 -3.22
C VAL A 58 13.29 -7.83 -2.22
N LEU A 59 12.00 -7.51 -2.34
CA LEU A 59 11.29 -6.60 -1.49
C LEU A 59 10.41 -7.36 -0.48
N GLN A 60 10.19 -6.74 0.66
CA GLN A 60 9.25 -7.20 1.66
C GLN A 60 8.35 -6.03 2.05
N MET A 61 7.06 -6.31 2.25
CA MET A 61 6.14 -5.30 2.80
C MET A 61 6.45 -5.07 4.27
N GLN A 62 6.45 -3.81 4.66
CA GLN A 62 6.62 -3.38 6.02
C GLN A 62 5.28 -2.92 6.57
N GLU A 63 5.03 -3.25 7.83
CA GLU A 63 3.89 -2.67 8.55
C GLU A 63 4.10 -1.16 8.68
N ASP A 64 3.11 -0.40 8.22
CA ASP A 64 3.15 1.06 8.25
C ASP A 64 1.82 1.59 8.77
N ASN A 65 1.81 2.84 9.24
CA ASN A 65 0.67 3.54 9.79
C ASN A 65 0.20 4.71 8.92
N LEU A 66 0.78 4.91 7.73
CA LEU A 66 0.47 6.03 6.86
C LEU A 66 -0.68 5.77 5.90
N TRP A 67 -1.50 6.81 5.71
CA TRP A 67 -2.68 6.82 4.85
C TRP A 67 -2.66 8.05 3.95
N LEU A 68 -2.93 7.88 2.67
CA LEU A 68 -3.24 8.97 1.75
C LEU A 68 -4.74 9.24 1.79
N VAL A 69 -5.10 10.50 2.01
CA VAL A 69 -6.49 10.96 1.95
C VAL A 69 -6.57 12.09 0.93
N LEU A 70 -7.42 11.91 -0.08
CA LEU A 70 -7.78 12.92 -1.07
C LEU A 70 -9.21 13.37 -0.82
N ASP A 71 -9.40 14.66 -0.57
CA ASP A 71 -10.71 15.30 -0.61
C ASP A 71 -11.09 15.58 -2.07
N ARG A 72 -12.16 14.94 -2.53
CA ARG A 72 -12.65 15.00 -3.91
C ARG A 72 -13.35 16.31 -4.23
N SER A 73 -13.81 17.04 -3.21
CA SER A 73 -14.48 18.34 -3.40
C SER A 73 -13.50 19.46 -3.64
N THR A 74 -12.29 19.35 -3.08
CA THR A 74 -11.24 20.38 -3.16
C THR A 74 -10.01 19.94 -3.93
N ASN A 75 -9.92 18.65 -4.31
CA ASN A 75 -8.73 18.01 -4.86
C ASN A 75 -7.49 18.16 -3.96
N THR A 76 -7.69 18.37 -2.66
CA THR A 76 -6.59 18.49 -1.71
C THR A 76 -6.22 17.12 -1.15
N SER A 77 -4.92 16.82 -1.11
CA SER A 77 -4.41 15.55 -0.61
C SER A 77 -3.52 15.73 0.61
N ARG A 78 -3.66 14.84 1.59
CA ARG A 78 -2.85 14.84 2.82
C ARG A 78 -2.47 13.42 3.22
N ILE A 79 -1.37 13.33 3.95
CA ILE A 79 -0.97 12.10 4.63
C ILE A 79 -1.49 12.14 6.07
N MET A 80 -2.13 11.06 6.50
CA MET A 80 -2.59 10.85 7.86
C MET A 80 -1.88 9.64 8.46
N SER A 81 -1.78 9.61 9.80
CA SER A 81 -1.20 8.50 10.54
C SER A 81 -2.26 7.89 11.46
N SER A 82 -2.29 6.56 11.56
CA SER A 82 -3.07 5.82 12.55
C SER A 82 -2.39 5.75 13.94
N GLY A 83 -1.37 6.57 14.19
CA GLY A 83 -0.61 6.58 15.44
C GLY A 83 0.20 5.30 15.59
N GLU A 84 0.12 4.64 16.75
CA GLU A 84 0.87 3.41 17.03
C GLU A 84 0.36 2.18 16.26
N MET A 85 -0.81 2.25 15.62
CA MET A 85 -1.35 1.13 14.86
C MET A 85 -0.70 1.06 13.46
N SER A 86 0.19 0.09 13.28
CA SER A 86 0.80 -0.27 11.99
C SER A 86 0.35 -1.66 11.53
N PHE A 87 0.17 -1.83 10.23
CA PHE A 87 -0.09 -3.13 9.61
C PHE A 87 0.22 -3.08 8.12
N ILE A 88 0.37 -4.26 7.52
CA ILE A 88 0.39 -4.46 6.07
C ILE A 88 -1.05 -4.57 5.60
N HIS A 89 -1.41 -3.79 4.59
CA HIS A 89 -2.75 -3.82 4.01
C HIS A 89 -2.86 -4.90 2.94
N SER A 90 -3.83 -5.80 3.11
CA SER A 90 -4.22 -6.74 2.05
C SER A 90 -5.37 -6.19 1.22
N HIS A 91 -6.55 -5.99 1.81
CA HIS A 91 -7.74 -5.48 1.11
C HIS A 91 -8.59 -4.51 1.95
N MET A 92 -9.10 -3.44 1.32
CA MET A 92 -10.18 -2.63 1.89
C MET A 92 -11.50 -3.24 1.45
N TRP A 93 -12.37 -3.57 2.39
CA TRP A 93 -13.70 -4.08 2.10
C TRP A 93 -14.65 -2.96 1.75
N ASN A 94 -14.65 -1.91 2.57
CA ASN A 94 -15.53 -0.76 2.38
C ASN A 94 -15.04 0.46 3.14
N CYS A 95 -15.63 1.62 2.84
CA CYS A 95 -15.52 2.80 3.65
C CYS A 95 -16.79 3.63 3.52
N HIS A 96 -17.15 4.35 4.58
CA HIS A 96 -18.31 5.22 4.57
C HIS A 96 -18.10 6.45 5.45
N GLU A 97 -18.77 7.54 5.09
CA GLU A 97 -18.78 8.76 5.88
C GLU A 97 -19.80 8.64 7.02
N LYS A 98 -19.39 8.94 8.25
CA LYS A 98 -20.25 8.92 9.44
C LYS A 98 -19.86 10.04 10.40
N ALA A 99 -20.82 10.93 10.70
CA ALA A 99 -20.67 12.01 11.69
C ALA A 99 -19.36 12.83 11.53
N GLY A 100 -19.03 13.25 10.30
CA GLY A 100 -17.83 14.04 10.01
C GLY A 100 -16.53 13.24 9.96
N SER A 101 -16.58 11.92 10.16
CA SER A 101 -15.45 11.00 10.03
C SER A 101 -15.63 10.09 8.82
N VAL A 102 -14.54 9.43 8.40
CA VAL A 102 -14.61 8.30 7.47
C VAL A 102 -14.24 7.04 8.23
N VAL A 103 -15.10 6.04 8.17
CA VAL A 103 -14.85 4.70 8.70
C VAL A 103 -14.36 3.84 7.55
N VAL A 104 -13.26 3.12 7.75
CA VAL A 104 -12.67 2.21 6.75
C VAL A 104 -12.65 0.80 7.33
N ASP A 105 -13.26 -0.13 6.62
CA ASP A 105 -13.23 -1.55 6.92
C ASP A 105 -12.09 -2.18 6.12
N ALA A 106 -11.02 -2.58 6.81
CA ALA A 106 -9.81 -3.12 6.18
C ALA A 106 -9.41 -4.44 6.82
N VAL A 107 -8.91 -5.35 5.99
CA VAL A 107 -8.21 -6.55 6.45
C VAL A 107 -6.78 -6.15 6.77
N ALA A 108 -6.53 -5.95 8.05
CA ALA A 108 -5.19 -5.71 8.58
C ALA A 108 -4.44 -7.02 8.64
N VAL A 109 -3.19 -6.99 8.17
CA VAL A 109 -2.30 -8.12 8.31
C VAL A 109 -1.03 -7.70 9.02
N THR A 110 -0.65 -8.48 10.02
CA THR A 110 0.57 -8.28 10.79
C THR A 110 1.54 -9.42 10.56
N GLY A 111 2.83 -9.16 10.66
CA GLY A 111 3.89 -10.12 10.41
C GLY A 111 4.09 -10.46 8.94
N SER A 112 4.52 -11.68 8.67
CA SER A 112 5.12 -12.12 7.40
C SER A 112 4.12 -12.71 6.39
N TYR A 113 2.94 -12.12 6.24
CA TYR A 113 1.84 -12.69 5.43
C TYR A 113 2.16 -12.96 3.97
N LEU A 114 2.86 -12.04 3.30
CA LEU A 114 3.35 -12.29 1.94
C LEU A 114 4.70 -13.02 1.91
N THR A 115 5.39 -13.07 3.04
CA THR A 115 6.65 -13.80 3.16
C THR A 115 6.39 -15.30 3.24
N ALA A 116 5.36 -15.79 3.95
CA ALA A 116 5.10 -17.24 4.05
C ALA A 116 4.77 -17.89 2.69
N HIS A 117 3.85 -17.30 1.93
CA HIS A 117 3.49 -17.81 0.60
C HIS A 117 4.61 -17.66 -0.44
N ALA A 118 5.37 -16.57 -0.40
CA ALA A 118 6.52 -16.39 -1.29
C ALA A 118 7.71 -17.27 -0.89
N VAL A 119 7.94 -17.51 0.40
CA VAL A 119 9.08 -18.32 0.89
C VAL A 119 8.87 -19.79 0.55
N GLU A 120 7.68 -20.36 0.71
CA GLU A 120 7.41 -21.73 0.26
C GLU A 120 7.60 -21.87 -1.26
N ALA A 121 7.11 -20.90 -2.04
CA ALA A 121 7.30 -20.88 -3.49
C ALA A 121 8.79 -20.75 -3.88
N LEU A 122 9.54 -19.89 -3.20
CA LEU A 122 10.98 -19.69 -3.43
C LEU A 122 11.81 -20.91 -3.02
N GLN A 123 11.45 -21.61 -1.95
CA GLN A 123 12.10 -22.85 -1.53
C GLN A 123 11.79 -24.03 -2.47
N SER A 124 10.69 -23.97 -3.22
CA SER A 124 10.32 -24.98 -4.22
C SER A 124 10.94 -24.75 -5.60
N THR A 125 11.64 -23.63 -5.80
CA THR A 125 12.30 -23.34 -7.08
C THR A 125 13.64 -24.10 -7.11
N PRO A 126 13.90 -24.98 -8.10
CA PRO A 126 15.15 -25.72 -8.17
C PRO A 126 16.32 -24.73 -8.24
N ALA A 127 17.30 -24.92 -7.35
CA ALA A 127 18.60 -24.30 -7.53
C ALA A 127 19.22 -24.88 -8.81
N TRP A 128 19.35 -24.04 -9.83
CA TRP A 128 20.20 -24.33 -10.99
C TRP A 128 21.60 -23.79 -10.74
#